data_AF-A0AAP9N4W4-F1
#
_entry.id   AF-A0AAP9N4W4-F1
#
_cell.length_a   1.000
_cell.length_b   1.000
_cell.length_c   1.000
_cell.angle_alpha   90.00
_cell.angle_beta   90.00
_cell.angle_gamma   90.00
#
_symmetry.space_group_name_H-M   'P 1'
#
loop_
_entity.id
_entity.type
_entity.pdbx_description
1 polymer ?
#
loop_
_entity_poly.entity_id
_entity_poly.type
_entity_poly.pdbx_seq_one_letter_code
_entity_poly.pdbx_strand_id
1 'polypeptide(L)'
;MSSDSWDDNCLTPLERAAGVGRLLNGGTRCHCGRWECDLDHAHEPDEKKNVPLNSEKFKAAVKLVAGLKNNRKIKLALIYKVYNDSLQFAIVRYMTKESLPGYYATILKNSECINRLAEGILYKVCKIEPTTLLNDQISNLSKSLRQNTSRLTAYDRVTQIQEFIHSAVDRHLGIGTAQKIPVTPMKNALSAARLHFNIFDIVDRQPGYVEYIDAVSNASLQMEYDDPRPSTAFSGKKFWPRWRVRHLRPLSYYFPQHHRANIQALRKLDENVPPEEFIKNAAFTYANNNYAK
;
A
#
# COMPACT_ATOMS: atom_id res chain seq x y z
N MET A 1 31.39 -5.39 -38.44
CA MET A 1 30.04 -5.01 -37.95
C MET A 1 29.90 -5.64 -36.59
N SER A 2 29.84 -4.83 -35.52
CA SER A 2 29.81 -5.32 -34.14
C SER A 2 28.38 -5.72 -33.77
N SER A 3 28.23 -6.85 -33.09
CA SER A 3 26.98 -7.25 -32.47
C SER A 3 26.80 -6.50 -31.15
N ASP A 4 25.89 -5.53 -31.12
CA ASP A 4 25.46 -4.93 -29.86
C ASP A 4 24.69 -5.97 -29.04
N SER A 5 25.25 -6.36 -27.89
CA SER A 5 24.58 -7.24 -26.95
C SER A 5 23.48 -6.46 -26.21
N TRP A 6 22.23 -6.80 -26.51
CA TRP A 6 21.07 -6.28 -25.78
C TRP A 6 20.90 -7.00 -24.44
N ASP A 7 21.86 -6.80 -23.53
CA ASP A 7 21.80 -7.30 -22.16
C ASP A 7 22.15 -6.17 -21.18
N ASP A 8 21.21 -5.23 -20.98
CA ASP A 8 21.24 -4.33 -19.81
C ASP A 8 19.93 -3.56 -19.57
N ASN A 9 18.99 -4.18 -18.83
CA ASN A 9 17.99 -3.57 -17.92
C ASN A 9 17.10 -2.36 -18.36
N CYS A 10 17.08 -1.96 -19.64
CA CYS A 10 16.21 -0.89 -20.18
C CYS A 10 16.33 0.51 -19.53
N LEU A 11 17.42 0.81 -18.81
CA LEU A 11 17.62 2.11 -18.14
C LEU A 11 18.35 3.13 -19.03
N THR A 12 17.81 4.33 -19.11
CA THR A 12 18.45 5.48 -19.77
C THR A 12 19.76 5.86 -19.07
N PRO A 13 20.68 6.57 -19.76
CA PRO A 13 21.92 7.07 -19.13
C PRO A 13 21.66 7.98 -17.92
N LEU A 14 20.58 8.76 -17.95
CA LEU A 14 20.21 9.66 -16.85
C LEU A 14 19.72 8.87 -15.62
N GLU A 15 18.93 7.82 -15.80
CA GLU A 15 18.49 6.94 -14.71
C GLU A 15 19.66 6.15 -14.10
N ARG A 16 20.65 5.76 -14.92
CA ARG A 16 21.91 5.18 -14.42
C ARG A 16 22.70 6.19 -13.58
N ALA A 17 22.87 7.42 -14.06
CA ALA A 17 23.56 8.49 -13.33
C ALA A 17 22.85 8.88 -12.02
N ALA A 18 21.51 8.87 -12.00
CA ALA A 18 20.69 9.12 -10.82
C ALA A 18 20.63 7.93 -9.83
N GLY A 19 21.36 6.83 -10.08
CA GLY A 19 21.41 5.67 -9.19
C GLY A 19 20.15 4.81 -9.17
N VAL A 20 19.21 5.01 -10.12
CA VAL A 20 17.94 4.27 -10.21
C VAL A 20 18.18 2.77 -10.33
N GLY A 21 19.26 2.36 -11.01
CA GLY A 21 19.67 0.95 -11.07
C GLY A 21 19.90 0.30 -9.71
N ARG A 22 20.48 1.02 -8.73
CA ARG A 22 20.67 0.50 -7.35
C ARG A 22 19.37 0.52 -6.53
N LEU A 23 18.40 1.36 -6.90
CA LEU A 23 17.08 1.41 -6.27
C LEU A 23 16.13 0.32 -6.79
N LEU A 24 16.27 -0.07 -8.07
CA LEU A 24 15.50 -1.13 -8.70
C LEU A 24 16.09 -2.52 -8.42
N ASN A 25 17.40 -2.67 -8.61
CA ASN A 25 18.15 -3.90 -8.44
C ASN A 25 18.93 -3.85 -7.11
N GLY A 26 18.21 -3.83 -5.99
CA GLY A 26 18.79 -3.89 -4.64
C GLY A 26 19.88 -4.97 -4.55
N GLY A 27 20.97 -4.66 -3.83
CA GLY A 27 22.25 -5.34 -3.98
C GLY A 27 22.18 -6.88 -3.90
N THR A 28 22.90 -7.53 -4.83
CA THR A 28 23.22 -8.98 -4.84
C THR A 28 22.06 -9.95 -4.58
N ARG A 29 21.52 -10.54 -5.66
CA ARG A 29 20.58 -11.66 -5.59
C ARG A 29 21.08 -12.76 -4.64
N CYS A 30 20.32 -13.07 -3.59
CA CYS A 30 20.57 -14.28 -2.79
C CYS A 30 20.45 -15.54 -3.66
N HIS A 31 21.47 -16.41 -3.63
CA HIS A 31 21.47 -17.71 -4.33
C HIS A 31 20.43 -18.73 -3.79
N CYS A 32 19.70 -18.36 -2.74
CA CYS A 32 18.79 -19.23 -1.98
C CYS A 32 17.38 -19.41 -2.58
N GLY A 33 17.04 -18.75 -3.69
CA GLY A 33 15.77 -18.95 -4.42
C GLY A 33 14.49 -18.48 -3.72
N ARG A 34 14.56 -17.95 -2.49
CA ARG A 34 13.43 -17.34 -1.77
C ARG A 34 13.41 -15.82 -1.98
N TRP A 35 12.22 -15.28 -2.25
CA TRP A 35 11.96 -13.84 -2.46
C TRP A 35 11.97 -12.98 -1.18
N GLU A 36 12.40 -13.54 -0.05
CA GLU A 36 12.23 -12.95 1.29
C GLU A 36 13.56 -12.54 1.95
N CYS A 37 14.71 -12.80 1.32
CA CYS A 37 16.00 -12.85 2.03
C CYS A 37 16.78 -11.54 2.11
N ASP A 38 16.49 -10.54 1.25
CA ASP A 38 17.34 -9.34 1.10
C ASP A 38 17.07 -8.26 2.20
N LEU A 39 16.64 -8.65 3.41
CA LEU A 39 16.31 -7.73 4.52
C LEU A 39 16.70 -8.19 5.93
N ASP A 40 17.24 -9.40 6.11
CA ASP A 40 17.51 -9.96 7.46
C ASP A 40 18.98 -9.84 7.92
N HIS A 41 19.84 -9.17 7.15
CA HIS A 41 21.14 -8.72 7.65
C HIS A 41 20.97 -7.47 8.52
N ALA A 42 20.58 -7.70 9.77
CA ALA A 42 20.71 -6.73 10.83
C ALA A 42 22.22 -6.45 11.06
N HIS A 43 22.70 -5.32 10.55
CA HIS A 43 23.91 -4.72 11.09
C HIS A 43 23.70 -4.46 12.59
N GLU A 44 24.68 -4.83 13.40
CA GLU A 44 24.65 -4.54 14.83
C GLU A 44 24.49 -3.02 15.04
N PRO A 45 23.62 -2.59 15.99
CA PRO A 45 23.35 -1.17 16.17
C PRO A 45 24.55 -0.47 16.78
N ASP A 46 25.24 0.32 15.95
CA ASP A 46 26.21 1.33 16.38
C ASP A 46 25.69 2.15 17.58
N GLU A 47 26.60 2.52 18.48
CA GLU A 47 26.29 3.01 19.82
C GLU A 47 25.24 4.14 19.84
N LYS A 48 24.23 3.99 20.71
CA LYS A 48 23.14 4.95 20.92
C LYS A 48 23.66 6.32 21.37
N LYS A 49 23.94 7.22 20.42
CA LYS A 49 24.20 8.65 20.72
C LYS A 49 22.93 9.34 21.22
N ASN A 50 22.81 9.40 22.55
CA ASN A 50 21.72 10.02 23.32
C ASN A 50 21.61 11.55 23.14
N VAL A 51 21.11 12.06 22.00
CA VAL A 51 20.63 13.46 21.91
C VAL A 51 19.34 13.70 21.06
N PRO A 52 18.24 12.90 21.14
CA PRO A 52 17.00 13.27 20.44
C PRO A 52 16.31 14.54 20.95
N LEU A 53 16.44 14.86 22.25
CA LEU A 53 15.63 15.87 22.96
C LEU A 53 15.74 17.31 22.39
N ASN A 54 16.84 17.65 21.72
CA ASN A 54 17.02 18.96 21.07
C ASN A 54 17.00 18.90 19.54
N SER A 55 16.74 17.73 18.95
CA SER A 55 16.68 17.55 17.50
C SER A 55 15.48 18.30 16.88
N GLU A 56 15.64 18.79 15.65
CA GLU A 56 14.53 19.42 14.91
C GLU A 56 13.34 18.48 14.72
N LYS A 57 13.57 17.16 14.60
CA LYS A 57 12.49 16.16 14.57
C LYS A 57 11.73 16.07 15.89
N PHE A 58 12.40 16.15 17.04
CA PHE A 58 11.73 16.19 18.35
C PHE A 58 10.94 17.48 18.53
N LYS A 59 11.52 18.65 18.21
CA LYS A 59 10.82 19.94 18.24
C LYS A 59 9.58 19.93 17.35
N ALA A 60 9.69 19.39 16.13
CA ALA A 60 8.57 19.24 15.21
C ALA A 60 7.48 18.28 15.75
N ALA A 61 7.88 17.20 16.41
CA ALA A 61 6.96 16.26 17.06
C ALA A 61 6.20 16.91 18.23
N VAL A 62 6.90 17.62 19.12
CA VAL A 62 6.28 18.40 20.21
C VAL A 62 5.31 19.45 19.65
N LYS A 63 5.70 20.19 18.59
CA LYS A 63 4.83 21.15 17.91
C LYS A 63 3.58 20.50 17.29
N LEU A 64 3.72 19.32 16.69
CA LEU A 64 2.60 18.58 16.08
C LEU A 64 1.55 18.16 17.12
N VAL A 65 1.99 17.83 18.33
CA VAL A 65 1.11 17.31 19.40
C VAL A 65 0.68 18.38 20.42
N ALA A 66 1.19 19.60 20.29
CA ALA A 66 0.83 20.74 21.14
C ALA A 66 -0.69 20.97 21.15
N GLY A 67 -1.28 21.11 22.34
CA GLY A 67 -2.72 21.28 22.53
C GLY A 67 -3.55 19.99 22.49
N LEU A 68 -2.97 18.83 22.15
CA LEU A 68 -3.67 17.54 22.22
C LEU A 68 -3.75 17.04 23.67
N LYS A 69 -4.89 17.25 24.34
CA LYS A 69 -5.11 16.87 25.75
C LYS A 69 -5.22 15.36 26.05
N ASN A 70 -4.98 14.48 25.07
CA ASN A 70 -5.28 13.06 25.20
C ASN A 70 -4.15 12.22 24.57
N ASN A 71 -3.58 11.32 25.36
CA ASN A 71 -2.43 10.47 24.99
C ASN A 71 -2.70 9.64 23.72
N ARG A 72 -3.91 9.10 23.54
CA ARG A 72 -4.32 8.42 22.31
C ARG A 72 -4.29 9.34 21.08
N LYS A 73 -4.74 10.60 21.21
CA LYS A 73 -4.68 11.58 20.12
C LYS A 73 -3.24 11.94 19.76
N ILE A 74 -2.38 12.11 20.78
CA ILE A 74 -0.93 12.34 20.62
C ILE A 74 -0.29 11.18 19.85
N LYS A 75 -0.53 9.94 20.30
CA LYS A 75 -0.04 8.70 19.66
C LYS A 75 -0.46 8.62 18.19
N LEU A 76 -1.77 8.77 17.93
CA LEU A 76 -2.34 8.67 16.58
C LEU A 76 -1.82 9.78 15.65
N ALA A 77 -1.63 11.01 16.14
CA ALA A 77 -1.08 12.11 15.35
C ALA A 77 0.37 11.82 14.90
N LEU A 78 1.21 11.31 15.80
CA LEU A 78 2.60 10.94 15.49
C LEU A 78 2.67 9.74 14.54
N ILE A 79 1.86 8.70 14.75
CA ILE A 79 1.75 7.57 13.82
C ILE A 79 1.34 8.08 12.43
N TYR A 80 0.25 8.85 12.33
CA TYR A 80 -0.24 9.39 11.05
C TYR A 80 0.79 10.27 10.33
N LYS A 81 1.62 11.00 11.07
CA LYS A 81 2.76 11.72 10.50
C LYS A 81 3.79 10.78 9.87
N VAL A 82 4.15 9.66 10.51
CA VAL A 82 5.02 8.63 9.89
C VAL A 82 4.38 8.01 8.64
N TYR A 83 3.06 7.80 8.62
CA TYR A 83 2.35 7.34 7.41
C TYR A 83 2.50 8.32 6.25
N ASN A 84 2.24 9.62 6.50
CA ASN A 84 2.34 10.67 5.49
C ASN A 84 3.77 10.82 4.97
N ASP A 85 4.77 10.83 5.85
CA ASP A 85 6.19 10.94 5.49
C ASP A 85 6.70 9.70 4.73
N SER A 86 6.07 8.54 4.91
CA SER A 86 6.38 7.30 4.18
C SER A 86 5.66 7.16 2.83
N LEU A 87 4.62 7.95 2.58
CA LEU A 87 3.60 7.64 1.57
C LEU A 87 4.17 7.53 0.15
N GLN A 88 5.02 8.47 -0.29
CA GLN A 88 5.57 8.42 -1.65
C GLN A 88 6.51 7.23 -1.87
N PHE A 89 7.34 6.90 -0.87
CA PHE A 89 8.19 5.70 -0.91
C PHE A 89 7.35 4.42 -1.01
N ALA A 90 6.26 4.36 -0.23
CA ALA A 90 5.35 3.22 -0.21
C ALA A 90 4.65 3.02 -1.57
N ILE A 91 4.19 4.11 -2.21
CA ILE A 91 3.59 4.11 -3.54
C ILE A 91 4.56 3.52 -4.57
N VAL A 92 5.79 4.06 -4.66
CA VAL A 92 6.80 3.58 -5.61
C VAL A 92 7.11 2.11 -5.38
N ARG A 93 7.39 1.72 -4.13
CA ARG A 93 7.75 0.33 -3.79
C ARG A 93 6.60 -0.66 -4.05
N TYR A 94 5.34 -0.24 -3.83
CA TYR A 94 4.18 -1.04 -4.18
C TYR A 94 4.07 -1.22 -5.69
N MET A 95 4.19 -0.13 -6.47
CA MET A 95 4.12 -0.18 -7.93
C MET A 95 5.18 -1.11 -8.51
N THR A 96 6.43 -1.02 -8.03
CA THR A 96 7.52 -1.93 -8.43
C THR A 96 7.20 -3.38 -8.07
N LYS A 97 6.79 -3.69 -6.82
CA LYS A 97 6.49 -5.07 -6.40
C LYS A 97 5.32 -5.69 -7.17
N GLU A 98 4.29 -4.93 -7.53
CA GLU A 98 3.12 -5.40 -8.30
C GLU A 98 3.34 -5.37 -9.82
N SER A 99 4.48 -4.81 -10.27
CA SER A 99 4.80 -4.53 -11.67
C SER A 99 3.70 -3.69 -12.34
N LEU A 100 3.22 -2.67 -11.64
CA LEU A 100 2.21 -1.73 -12.15
C LEU A 100 2.86 -0.79 -13.18
N PRO A 101 2.30 -0.68 -14.40
CA PRO A 101 2.78 0.26 -15.41
C PRO A 101 2.81 1.71 -14.91
N GLY A 102 3.86 2.46 -15.26
CA GLY A 102 4.10 3.82 -14.77
C GLY A 102 2.95 4.80 -15.03
N TYR A 103 2.18 4.63 -16.11
CA TYR A 103 1.03 5.49 -16.41
C TYR A 103 -0.05 5.50 -15.31
N TYR A 104 -0.17 4.44 -14.50
CA TYR A 104 -1.10 4.42 -13.35
C TYR A 104 -0.77 5.48 -12.30
N ALA A 105 0.51 5.90 -12.16
CA ALA A 105 0.92 6.93 -11.20
C ALA A 105 0.13 8.23 -11.33
N THR A 106 -0.28 8.58 -12.56
CA THR A 106 -1.05 9.79 -12.87
C THR A 106 -2.50 9.76 -12.37
N ILE A 107 -3.09 8.57 -12.21
CA ILE A 107 -4.50 8.43 -11.78
C ILE A 107 -4.67 7.98 -10.33
N LEU A 108 -3.64 7.40 -9.69
CA LEU A 108 -3.73 6.83 -8.34
C LEU A 108 -4.16 7.84 -7.25
N LYS A 109 -3.85 9.13 -7.43
CA LYS A 109 -4.24 10.21 -6.51
C LYS A 109 -5.49 10.98 -6.96
N ASN A 110 -6.05 10.65 -8.13
CA ASN A 110 -7.23 11.32 -8.66
C ASN A 110 -8.49 10.74 -8.00
N SER A 111 -9.48 11.59 -7.71
CA SER A 111 -10.77 11.15 -7.18
C SER A 111 -11.45 10.14 -8.10
N GLU A 112 -11.36 10.35 -9.42
CA GLU A 112 -11.99 9.54 -10.45
C GLU A 112 -11.17 8.30 -10.84
N CYS A 113 -10.21 7.89 -10.00
CA CYS A 113 -9.38 6.70 -10.22
C CYS A 113 -10.26 5.46 -10.45
N ILE A 114 -11.18 5.16 -9.53
CA ILE A 114 -12.03 3.97 -9.62
C ILE A 114 -12.94 3.98 -10.86
N ASN A 115 -13.48 5.15 -11.24
CA ASN A 115 -14.31 5.28 -12.43
C ASN A 115 -13.48 4.92 -13.68
N ARG A 116 -12.34 5.59 -13.86
CA ARG A 116 -11.42 5.35 -15.00
C ARG A 116 -10.92 3.91 -15.08
N LEU A 117 -10.72 3.25 -13.94
CA LEU A 117 -10.34 1.84 -13.89
C LEU A 117 -11.49 0.93 -14.35
N ALA A 118 -12.72 1.15 -13.87
CA ALA A 118 -13.88 0.37 -14.29
C ALA A 118 -14.24 0.61 -15.77
N GLU A 119 -14.29 1.86 -16.21
CA GLU A 119 -14.49 2.28 -17.61
C GLU A 119 -13.41 1.69 -18.53
N GLY A 120 -12.15 1.69 -18.09
CA GLY A 120 -11.03 1.11 -18.83
C GLY A 120 -11.25 -0.39 -19.11
N ILE A 121 -11.69 -1.16 -18.11
CA ILE A 121 -12.00 -2.58 -18.31
C ILE A 121 -13.28 -2.76 -19.14
N LEU A 122 -14.40 -2.12 -18.78
CA LEU A 122 -15.69 -2.34 -19.44
C LEU A 122 -15.69 -1.86 -20.90
N TYR A 123 -15.23 -0.63 -21.14
CA TYR A 123 -15.37 0.02 -22.45
C TYR A 123 -14.16 -0.23 -23.36
N LYS A 124 -12.93 -0.20 -22.82
CA LYS A 124 -11.73 -0.34 -23.66
C LYS A 124 -11.26 -1.79 -23.80
N VAL A 125 -11.38 -2.63 -22.77
CA VAL A 125 -11.01 -4.05 -22.82
C VAL A 125 -12.16 -4.94 -23.27
N CYS A 126 -13.33 -4.85 -22.63
CA CYS A 126 -14.49 -5.70 -22.91
C CYS A 126 -15.38 -5.21 -24.06
N LYS A 127 -15.14 -4.00 -24.59
CA LYS A 127 -15.90 -3.40 -25.72
C LYS A 127 -17.41 -3.26 -25.47
N ILE A 128 -17.80 -3.07 -24.20
CA ILE A 128 -19.18 -2.71 -23.87
C ILE A 128 -19.40 -1.25 -24.27
N GLU A 129 -20.47 -0.95 -24.99
CA GLU A 129 -20.82 0.42 -25.34
C GLU A 129 -21.19 1.24 -24.10
N PRO A 130 -20.64 2.46 -23.90
CA PRO A 130 -20.98 3.31 -22.78
C PRO A 130 -22.47 3.69 -22.79
N THR A 131 -23.13 3.56 -21.65
CA THR A 131 -24.52 4.03 -21.46
C THR A 131 -24.60 4.87 -20.20
N THR A 132 -25.55 5.82 -20.16
CA THR A 132 -25.78 6.67 -18.97
C THR A 132 -25.99 5.83 -17.73
N LEU A 133 -26.84 4.79 -17.82
CA LEU A 133 -27.12 3.87 -16.72
C LEU A 133 -25.85 3.16 -16.20
N LEU A 134 -24.95 2.71 -17.08
CA LEU A 134 -23.73 2.03 -16.66
C LEU A 134 -22.70 3.02 -16.07
N ASN A 135 -22.61 4.24 -16.61
CA ASN A 135 -21.81 5.33 -16.03
C ASN A 135 -22.31 5.69 -14.62
N ASP A 136 -23.62 5.80 -14.42
CA ASP A 136 -24.22 6.06 -13.10
C ASP A 136 -23.95 4.91 -12.12
N GLN A 137 -24.02 3.66 -12.58
CA GLN A 137 -23.65 2.49 -11.77
C GLN A 137 -22.17 2.51 -11.35
N ILE A 138 -21.24 2.86 -12.26
CA ILE A 138 -19.81 3.02 -11.97
C ILE A 138 -19.58 4.15 -10.95
N SER A 139 -20.22 5.30 -11.15
CA SER A 139 -20.12 6.46 -10.25
C SER A 139 -20.65 6.14 -8.85
N ASN A 140 -21.80 5.46 -8.75
CA ASN A 140 -22.38 5.04 -7.47
C ASN A 140 -21.53 4.01 -6.73
N LEU A 141 -20.96 3.01 -7.44
CA LEU A 141 -19.99 2.07 -6.87
C LEU A 141 -18.78 2.84 -6.30
N SER A 142 -18.17 3.70 -7.11
CA SER A 142 -17.02 4.51 -6.74
C SER A 142 -17.28 5.37 -5.51
N LYS A 143 -18.43 6.06 -5.46
CA LYS A 143 -18.87 6.86 -4.31
C LYS A 143 -19.03 6.02 -3.04
N SER A 144 -19.66 4.84 -3.15
CA SER A 144 -19.82 3.90 -2.03
C SER A 144 -18.47 3.41 -1.49
N LEU A 145 -17.56 2.97 -2.37
CA LEU A 145 -16.22 2.50 -2.01
C LEU A 145 -15.32 3.62 -1.44
N ARG A 146 -15.46 4.87 -1.94
CA ARG A 146 -14.84 6.07 -1.36
C ARG A 146 -15.39 6.36 0.06
N GLN A 147 -16.71 6.22 0.27
CA GLN A 147 -17.38 6.44 1.57
C GLN A 147 -17.03 5.38 2.63
N ASN A 148 -16.89 4.11 2.23
CA ASN A 148 -16.45 2.97 3.05
C ASN A 148 -17.05 2.92 4.46
N THR A 149 -18.37 3.05 4.57
CA THR A 149 -19.11 3.08 5.85
C THR A 149 -18.88 1.82 6.68
N SER A 150 -18.82 0.65 6.03
CA SER A 150 -18.52 -0.66 6.62
C SER A 150 -17.04 -0.86 6.99
N ARG A 151 -16.16 0.13 6.78
CA ARG A 151 -14.71 0.11 7.09
C ARG A 151 -13.95 -1.11 6.53
N LEU A 152 -14.27 -1.47 5.29
CA LEU A 152 -13.66 -2.57 4.57
C LEU A 152 -12.19 -2.29 4.24
N THR A 153 -11.36 -3.33 4.15
CA THR A 153 -9.96 -3.17 3.73
C THR A 153 -9.87 -2.71 2.27
N ALA A 154 -8.68 -2.34 1.82
CA ALA A 154 -8.45 -2.08 0.40
C ALA A 154 -8.61 -3.36 -0.46
N TYR A 155 -8.40 -4.55 0.11
CA TYR A 155 -8.62 -5.82 -0.59
C TYR A 155 -10.11 -6.05 -0.84
N ASP A 156 -10.94 -5.98 0.21
CA ASP A 156 -12.38 -6.25 0.13
C ASP A 156 -13.11 -5.25 -0.79
N ARG A 157 -12.73 -3.96 -0.74
CA ARG A 157 -13.26 -2.95 -1.68
C ARG A 157 -12.94 -3.26 -3.14
N VAL A 158 -11.79 -3.91 -3.41
CA VAL A 158 -11.40 -4.30 -4.76
C VAL A 158 -12.08 -5.60 -5.20
N THR A 159 -12.42 -6.50 -4.28
CA THR A 159 -13.33 -7.62 -4.57
C THR A 159 -14.68 -7.11 -5.07
N GLN A 160 -15.26 -6.08 -4.46
CA GLN A 160 -16.52 -5.47 -4.94
C GLN A 160 -16.39 -4.85 -6.35
N ILE A 161 -15.24 -4.25 -6.68
CA ILE A 161 -14.98 -3.77 -8.07
C ILE A 161 -14.93 -4.96 -9.04
N GLN A 162 -14.27 -6.05 -8.66
CA GLN A 162 -14.18 -7.24 -9.50
C GLN A 162 -15.56 -7.88 -9.73
N GLU A 163 -16.35 -8.05 -8.67
CA GLU A 163 -17.73 -8.56 -8.71
C GLU A 163 -18.63 -7.68 -9.58
N PHE A 164 -18.54 -6.35 -9.45
CA PHE A 164 -19.26 -5.41 -10.29
C PHE A 164 -18.90 -5.56 -11.77
N ILE A 165 -17.60 -5.57 -12.10
CA ILE A 165 -17.14 -5.71 -13.49
C ILE A 165 -17.58 -7.04 -14.08
N HIS A 166 -17.41 -8.15 -13.35
CA HIS A 166 -17.85 -9.48 -13.80
C HIS A 166 -19.37 -9.49 -14.05
N SER A 167 -20.16 -8.96 -13.11
CA SER A 167 -21.63 -8.90 -13.23
C SER A 167 -22.09 -8.04 -14.40
N ALA A 168 -21.40 -6.92 -14.67
CA ALA A 168 -21.68 -6.08 -15.83
C ALA A 168 -21.31 -6.79 -17.15
N VAL A 169 -20.16 -7.46 -17.22
CA VAL A 169 -19.74 -8.22 -18.41
C VAL A 169 -20.71 -9.36 -18.72
N ASP A 170 -21.10 -10.16 -17.73
CA ASP A 170 -22.05 -11.26 -17.94
C ASP A 170 -23.45 -10.75 -18.32
N ARG A 171 -23.88 -9.59 -17.81
CA ARG A 171 -25.15 -8.95 -18.18
C ARG A 171 -25.17 -8.42 -19.62
N HIS A 172 -24.08 -7.79 -20.06
CA HIS A 172 -24.01 -7.14 -21.37
C HIS A 172 -23.57 -8.07 -22.51
N LEU A 173 -22.74 -9.09 -22.23
CA LEU A 173 -22.14 -9.98 -23.23
C LEU A 173 -22.55 -11.45 -23.07
N GLY A 174 -23.41 -11.77 -22.11
CA GLY A 174 -23.90 -13.13 -21.84
C GLY A 174 -23.12 -13.87 -20.75
N ILE A 175 -23.84 -14.72 -20.02
CA ILE A 175 -23.38 -15.44 -18.82
C ILE A 175 -22.08 -16.22 -19.08
N GLY A 176 -21.09 -16.06 -18.19
CA GLY A 176 -19.79 -16.73 -18.25
C GLY A 176 -18.75 -15.96 -19.08
N THR A 177 -19.12 -14.88 -19.76
CA THR A 177 -18.17 -14.03 -20.51
C THR A 177 -17.20 -13.31 -19.58
N ALA A 178 -17.55 -13.06 -18.31
CA ALA A 178 -16.64 -12.55 -17.29
C ALA A 178 -15.37 -13.40 -17.12
N GLN A 179 -15.44 -14.72 -17.38
CA GLN A 179 -14.28 -15.62 -17.32
C GLN A 179 -13.27 -15.39 -18.46
N LYS A 180 -13.70 -14.72 -19.55
CA LYS A 180 -12.89 -14.42 -20.75
C LYS A 180 -12.19 -13.07 -20.66
N ILE A 181 -12.41 -12.28 -19.60
CA ILE A 181 -11.75 -10.97 -19.42
C ILE A 181 -10.22 -11.18 -19.37
N PRO A 182 -9.43 -10.45 -20.19
CA PRO A 182 -7.98 -10.54 -20.17
C PRO A 182 -7.38 -10.31 -18.77
N VAL A 183 -6.59 -11.29 -18.31
CA VAL A 183 -6.06 -11.34 -16.94
C VAL A 183 -5.17 -10.14 -16.62
N THR A 184 -4.28 -9.72 -17.54
CA THR A 184 -3.30 -8.66 -17.27
C THR A 184 -3.94 -7.28 -17.06
N PRO A 185 -4.86 -6.79 -17.92
CA PRO A 185 -5.62 -5.57 -17.63
C PRO A 185 -6.37 -5.62 -16.31
N MET A 186 -7.11 -6.70 -16.03
CA MET A 186 -7.84 -6.86 -14.77
C MET A 186 -6.90 -6.85 -13.55
N LYS A 187 -5.81 -7.62 -13.58
CA LYS A 187 -4.78 -7.65 -12.51
C LYS A 187 -4.22 -6.26 -12.23
N ASN A 188 -3.89 -5.51 -13.28
CA ASN A 188 -3.33 -4.17 -13.15
C ASN A 188 -4.38 -3.18 -12.60
N ALA A 189 -5.62 -3.21 -13.09
CA ALA A 189 -6.68 -2.34 -12.61
C ALA A 189 -7.02 -2.61 -11.12
N LEU A 190 -7.18 -3.87 -10.73
CA LEU A 190 -7.45 -4.25 -9.33
C LEU A 190 -6.26 -3.92 -8.40
N SER A 191 -5.01 -4.07 -8.87
CA SER A 191 -3.83 -3.69 -8.08
C SER A 191 -3.68 -2.16 -7.94
N ALA A 192 -4.00 -1.40 -9.00
CA ALA A 192 -4.06 0.07 -8.94
C ALA A 192 -5.18 0.56 -8.02
N ALA A 193 -6.37 -0.05 -8.06
CA ALA A 193 -7.48 0.25 -7.15
C ALA A 193 -7.10 0.00 -5.68
N ARG A 194 -6.41 -1.13 -5.38
CA ARG A 194 -5.90 -1.42 -4.02
C ARG A 194 -4.96 -0.32 -3.54
N LEU A 195 -4.05 0.15 -4.40
CA LEU A 195 -3.13 1.23 -4.05
C LEU A 195 -3.86 2.58 -3.89
N HIS A 196 -4.79 2.92 -4.79
CA HIS A 196 -5.63 4.12 -4.68
C HIS A 196 -6.37 4.18 -3.34
N PHE A 197 -7.04 3.10 -2.93
CA PHE A 197 -7.74 3.06 -1.64
C PHE A 197 -6.80 3.23 -0.44
N ASN A 198 -5.61 2.62 -0.46
CA ASN A 198 -4.62 2.84 0.60
C ASN A 198 -4.12 4.30 0.64
N ILE A 199 -3.89 4.93 -0.51
CA ILE A 199 -3.50 6.36 -0.58
C ILE A 199 -4.62 7.25 -0.04
N PHE A 200 -5.84 7.08 -0.57
CA PHE A 200 -7.02 7.87 -0.20
C PHE A 200 -7.31 7.75 1.30
N ASP A 201 -7.26 6.54 1.85
CA ASP A 201 -7.45 6.31 3.28
C ASP A 201 -6.39 7.04 4.13
N ILE A 202 -5.14 7.16 3.67
CA ILE A 202 -4.06 7.84 4.40
C ILE A 202 -4.11 9.37 4.27
N VAL A 203 -4.64 9.92 3.18
CA VAL A 203 -4.65 11.37 2.92
C VAL A 203 -5.95 12.01 3.41
N ASP A 204 -7.10 11.37 3.21
CA ASP A 204 -8.42 12.00 3.34
C ASP A 204 -9.18 11.56 4.61
N ARG A 205 -8.61 10.68 5.46
CA ARG A 205 -9.29 10.14 6.66
C ARG A 205 -8.55 10.43 7.94
N GLN A 206 -9.30 10.52 9.05
CA GLN A 206 -8.73 10.76 10.37
C GLN A 206 -7.72 9.67 10.81
N PRO A 207 -6.67 10.02 11.57
CA PRO A 207 -5.64 9.09 12.05
C PRO A 207 -6.14 7.77 12.64
N GLY A 208 -7.20 7.81 13.46
CA GLY A 208 -7.77 6.61 14.09
C GLY A 208 -8.47 5.65 13.12
N TYR A 209 -8.86 6.11 11.93
CA TYR A 209 -9.38 5.24 10.87
C TYR A 209 -8.23 4.55 10.13
N VAL A 210 -7.15 5.26 9.82
CA VAL A 210 -5.95 4.68 9.18
C VAL A 210 -5.37 3.54 10.03
N GLU A 211 -5.21 3.80 11.32
CA GLU A 211 -4.72 2.81 12.28
C GLU A 211 -5.64 1.59 12.40
N TYR A 212 -6.97 1.81 12.35
CA TYR A 212 -7.95 0.73 12.34
C TYR A 212 -7.84 -0.15 11.08
N ILE A 213 -7.77 0.46 9.89
CA ILE A 213 -7.65 -0.29 8.62
C ILE A 213 -6.32 -1.06 8.56
N ASP A 214 -5.21 -0.49 9.05
CA ASP A 214 -3.93 -1.19 9.16
C ASP A 214 -4.03 -2.41 10.10
N ALA A 215 -4.63 -2.24 11.27
CA ALA A 215 -4.84 -3.31 12.24
C ALA A 215 -5.72 -4.45 11.69
N VAL A 216 -6.86 -4.12 11.06
CA VAL A 216 -7.76 -5.10 10.43
C VAL A 216 -7.06 -5.81 9.26
N SER A 217 -6.28 -5.10 8.44
CA SER A 217 -5.53 -5.71 7.34
C SER A 217 -4.49 -6.71 7.86
N ASN A 218 -3.76 -6.37 8.94
CA ASN A 218 -2.80 -7.28 9.58
C ASN A 218 -3.48 -8.47 10.28
N ALA A 219 -4.66 -8.28 10.87
CA ALA A 219 -5.44 -9.39 11.44
C ALA A 219 -5.93 -10.36 10.35
N SER A 220 -6.50 -9.84 9.26
CA SER A 220 -6.90 -10.65 8.10
C SER A 220 -5.74 -11.38 7.44
N LEU A 221 -4.56 -10.72 7.38
CA LEU A 221 -3.31 -11.32 6.91
C LEU A 221 -2.90 -12.53 7.77
N GLN A 222 -2.97 -12.39 9.10
CA GLN A 222 -2.63 -13.45 10.04
C GLN A 222 -3.63 -14.62 9.94
N MET A 223 -4.93 -14.34 9.86
CA MET A 223 -5.95 -15.38 9.65
C MET A 223 -5.72 -16.21 8.38
N GLU A 224 -5.33 -15.59 7.25
CA GLU A 224 -5.03 -16.33 6.00
C GLU A 224 -3.66 -17.06 6.05
N TYR A 225 -2.79 -16.76 7.03
CA TYR A 225 -1.60 -17.57 7.33
C TYR A 225 -1.94 -18.81 8.15
N ASP A 226 -2.79 -18.65 9.17
CA ASP A 226 -3.15 -19.67 10.15
C ASP A 226 -4.18 -20.67 9.60
N ASP A 227 -5.21 -20.18 8.91
CA ASP A 227 -6.24 -20.96 8.21
C ASP A 227 -6.38 -20.48 6.75
N PRO A 228 -5.53 -20.99 5.83
CA PRO A 228 -5.54 -20.56 4.43
C PRO A 228 -6.79 -21.08 3.71
N ARG A 229 -7.72 -20.15 3.41
CA ARG A 229 -8.96 -20.45 2.69
C ARG A 229 -8.73 -21.27 1.41
N PRO A 230 -9.60 -22.24 1.09
CA PRO A 230 -9.41 -23.14 -0.04
C PRO A 230 -9.20 -22.42 -1.37
N SER A 231 -8.50 -23.11 -2.27
CA SER A 231 -8.24 -22.62 -3.63
C SER A 231 -9.54 -22.45 -4.41
N THR A 232 -9.79 -21.23 -4.87
CA THR A 232 -10.86 -20.91 -5.82
C THR A 232 -10.34 -20.89 -7.27
N ALA A 233 -9.17 -21.49 -7.53
CA ALA A 233 -8.62 -21.57 -8.88
C ALA A 233 -9.38 -22.64 -9.69
N PHE A 234 -9.89 -22.24 -10.85
CA PHE A 234 -10.48 -23.17 -11.82
C PHE A 234 -9.48 -24.25 -12.26
N SER A 235 -9.99 -25.43 -12.58
CA SER A 235 -9.19 -26.55 -13.10
C SER A 235 -8.27 -26.10 -14.25
N GLY A 236 -7.02 -26.55 -14.21
CA GLY A 236 -5.97 -26.17 -15.17
C GLY A 236 -5.28 -24.82 -14.92
N LYS A 237 -5.75 -23.96 -13.99
CA LYS A 237 -5.02 -22.73 -13.63
C LYS A 237 -3.99 -23.00 -12.54
N LYS A 238 -2.76 -22.49 -12.72
CA LYS A 238 -1.67 -22.62 -11.74
C LYS A 238 -2.09 -22.02 -10.40
N PHE A 239 -2.21 -22.86 -9.37
CA PHE A 239 -2.39 -22.40 -8.00
C PHE A 239 -1.10 -21.75 -7.47
N TRP A 240 -1.25 -20.66 -6.73
CA TRP A 240 -0.15 -19.97 -6.05
C TRP A 240 -0.45 -19.99 -4.55
N PRO A 241 0.25 -20.80 -3.74
CA PRO A 241 0.05 -20.84 -2.30
C PRO A 241 0.16 -19.44 -1.69
N ARG A 242 -0.76 -19.09 -0.78
CA ARG A 242 -0.76 -17.82 -0.04
C ARG A 242 -0.78 -16.57 -0.93
N TRP A 243 -1.32 -16.64 -2.15
CA TRP A 243 -1.43 -15.46 -3.03
C TRP A 243 -2.28 -14.34 -2.41
N ARG A 244 -3.33 -14.66 -1.64
CA ARG A 244 -4.16 -13.67 -0.93
C ARG A 244 -3.38 -12.89 0.12
N VAL A 245 -2.52 -13.57 0.89
CA VAL A 245 -1.63 -12.98 1.90
C VAL A 245 -0.86 -11.80 1.31
N ARG A 246 -0.31 -11.92 0.10
CA ARG A 246 0.39 -10.82 -0.59
C ARG A 246 -0.49 -9.57 -0.75
N HIS A 247 -1.78 -9.72 -1.01
CA HIS A 247 -2.71 -8.63 -1.31
C HIS A 247 -3.46 -8.08 -0.09
N LEU A 248 -3.44 -8.81 1.03
CA LEU A 248 -3.95 -8.38 2.35
C LEU A 248 -2.95 -7.47 3.09
N ARG A 249 -1.69 -7.39 2.67
CA ARG A 249 -0.67 -6.54 3.31
C ARG A 249 -1.10 -5.05 3.24
N PRO A 250 -1.19 -4.33 4.37
CA PRO A 250 -1.48 -2.89 4.37
C PRO A 250 -0.31 -2.10 3.77
N LEU A 251 -0.55 -0.84 3.37
CA LEU A 251 0.51 -0.01 2.78
C LEU A 251 1.71 0.21 3.71
N SER A 252 1.52 0.15 5.03
CA SER A 252 2.60 0.25 6.02
C SER A 252 3.68 -0.82 5.87
N TYR A 253 3.36 -2.00 5.32
CA TYR A 253 4.34 -3.04 4.98
C TYR A 253 5.39 -2.54 3.98
N TYR A 254 5.01 -1.63 3.08
CA TYR A 254 5.89 -1.07 2.05
C TYR A 254 6.76 0.08 2.57
N PHE A 255 6.53 0.58 3.78
CA PHE A 255 7.32 1.68 4.37
C PHE A 255 8.79 1.28 4.62
N PRO A 256 9.71 2.26 4.74
CA PRO A 256 11.07 2.00 5.20
C PRO A 256 11.09 1.26 6.54
N GLN A 257 12.09 0.41 6.77
CA GLN A 257 12.17 -0.41 7.98
C GLN A 257 12.18 0.43 9.27
N HIS A 258 12.94 1.52 9.28
CA HIS A 258 13.00 2.46 10.41
C HIS A 258 11.64 3.12 10.68
N HIS A 259 10.87 3.50 9.66
CA HIS A 259 9.50 4.00 9.81
C HIS A 259 8.52 2.91 10.32
N ARG A 260 8.62 1.66 9.85
CA ARG A 260 7.83 0.54 10.38
C ARG A 260 8.13 0.30 11.86
N ALA A 261 9.41 0.30 12.24
CA ALA A 261 9.84 0.19 13.63
C ALA A 261 9.32 1.37 14.48
N ASN A 262 9.32 2.59 13.93
CA ASN A 262 8.78 3.78 14.61
C ASN A 262 7.30 3.65 14.92
N ILE A 263 6.48 3.23 13.95
CA ILE A 263 5.04 2.99 14.15
C ILE A 263 4.82 1.93 15.25
N GLN A 264 5.57 0.83 15.22
CA GLN A 264 5.46 -0.22 16.24
C GLN A 264 5.93 0.23 17.64
N ALA A 265 6.94 1.09 17.72
CA ALA A 265 7.37 1.67 18.98
C ALA A 265 6.32 2.66 19.55
N LEU A 266 5.73 3.51 18.70
CA LEU A 266 4.65 4.42 19.08
C LEU A 266 3.39 3.69 19.54
N ARG A 267 3.01 2.58 18.86
CA ARG A 267 1.89 1.70 19.25
C ARG A 267 2.03 1.20 20.69
N LYS A 268 3.23 0.77 21.08
CA LYS A 268 3.57 0.18 22.39
C LYS A 268 3.63 1.16 23.57
N LEU A 269 3.53 2.47 23.35
CA LEU A 269 3.55 3.45 24.45
C LEU A 269 2.29 3.30 25.32
N ASP A 270 2.46 3.27 26.64
CA ASP A 270 1.34 3.23 27.58
C ASP A 270 0.59 4.57 27.58
N GLU A 271 -0.73 4.53 27.35
CA GLU A 271 -1.59 5.72 27.32
C GLU A 271 -2.02 6.19 28.71
N ASN A 272 -1.71 5.44 29.78
CA ASN A 272 -2.14 5.75 31.16
C ASN A 272 -1.18 6.67 31.92
N VAL A 273 0.04 6.91 31.41
CA VAL A 273 1.04 7.78 32.06
C VAL A 273 0.63 9.27 31.99
N PRO A 274 1.16 10.14 32.87
CA PRO A 274 0.84 11.57 32.87
C PRO A 274 1.06 12.23 31.48
N PRO A 275 0.20 13.15 31.03
CA PRO A 275 0.26 13.69 29.66
C PRO A 275 1.60 14.33 29.27
N GLU A 276 2.26 15.02 30.19
CA GLU A 276 3.57 15.65 29.95
C GLU A 276 4.67 14.60 29.70
N GLU A 277 4.66 13.54 30.50
CA GLU A 277 5.56 12.40 30.32
C GLU A 277 5.25 11.66 29.01
N PHE A 278 3.97 11.45 28.69
CA PHE A 278 3.55 10.84 27.44
C PHE A 278 4.02 11.65 26.22
N ILE A 279 3.88 12.98 26.23
CA ILE A 279 4.35 13.86 25.14
C ILE A 279 5.86 13.71 24.96
N LYS A 280 6.63 13.76 26.05
CA LYS A 280 8.10 13.61 26.02
C LYS A 280 8.52 12.25 25.47
N ASN A 281 7.92 11.17 25.96
CA ASN A 281 8.21 9.81 25.53
C ASN A 281 7.83 9.60 24.06
N ALA A 282 6.63 10.02 23.64
CA ALA A 282 6.15 9.86 22.27
C ALA A 282 6.97 10.67 21.25
N ALA A 283 7.30 11.93 21.57
CA ALA A 283 8.16 12.76 20.71
C ALA A 283 9.59 12.20 20.62
N PHE A 284 10.13 11.64 21.71
CA PHE A 284 11.43 10.97 21.72
C PHE A 284 11.42 9.72 20.84
N THR A 285 10.43 8.83 21.01
CA THR A 285 10.25 7.62 20.19
C THR A 285 10.14 7.96 18.70
N TYR A 286 9.33 8.97 18.36
CA TYR A 286 9.17 9.46 16.99
C TYR A 286 10.50 9.94 16.38
N ALA A 287 11.29 10.70 17.13
CA ALA A 287 12.56 11.24 16.66
C ALA A 287 13.66 10.17 16.51
N ASN A 288 13.77 9.26 17.47
CA ASN A 288 14.91 8.35 17.61
C ASN A 288 15.00 7.27 16.52
N ASN A 289 13.87 6.77 16.01
CA ASN A 289 13.81 5.70 15.00
C ASN A 289 14.16 6.17 13.57
N ASN A 290 15.18 7.00 13.42
CA ASN A 290 15.71 7.50 12.14
C ASN A 290 17.25 7.39 12.03
N TYR A 291 17.94 6.94 13.07
CA TYR A 291 19.40 6.87 13.12
C TYR A 291 19.99 5.49 12.81
N ALA A 292 19.14 4.48 12.59
CA ALA A 292 19.55 3.24 11.92
C ALA A 292 19.67 3.52 10.41
N LYS A 293 20.89 3.89 9.98
CA LYS A 293 21.30 3.95 8.57
C LYS A 293 21.91 2.61 8.18
#